data_AF-A0A089I168-F1
#
_entry.id   AF-A0A089I168-F1
#
_cell.length_a   1.000
_cell.length_b   1.000
_cell.length_c   1.000
_cell.angle_alpha   90.00
_cell.angle_beta   90.00
_cell.angle_gamma   90.00
#
_symmetry.space_group_name_H-M   'P 1'
#
loop_
_entity.id
_entity.type
_entity.pdbx_description
1 polymer ?
#
loop_
_entity_poly.entity_id
_entity_poly.type
_entity_poly.pdbx_seq_one_letter_code
_entity_poly.pdbx_strand_id
1 'polypeptide(L)'
;MYYSLTSGKNFKSHYLDHKKLLENSLGTKYKNYDDETTTRFLSDLGSLINDGKVKFIGNATLLPNGEVYKVYRGNGLTLTTKQNGEWHTPLESGEGLDKKFIFQ
;
A
#
# COMPACT_ATOMS: atom_id res chain seq x y z
N MET A 1 14.47 -0.22 12.30
CA MET A 1 13.06 0.05 12.64
C MET A 1 12.22 -0.78 11.69
N TYR A 2 11.35 -1.64 12.21
CA TYR A 2 10.39 -2.34 11.36
C TYR A 2 9.24 -1.39 11.02
N TYR A 3 8.95 -1.19 9.73
CA TYR A 3 7.74 -0.49 9.33
C TYR A 3 6.52 -1.33 9.73
N SER A 4 5.84 -0.92 10.80
CA SER A 4 4.58 -1.52 11.23
C SER A 4 3.43 -0.69 10.66
N LEU A 5 2.61 -1.32 9.82
CA LEU A 5 1.45 -0.69 9.20
C LEU A 5 0.20 -1.02 10.00
N THR A 6 -0.71 -0.05 10.11
CA THR A 6 -2.04 -0.25 10.71
C THR A 6 -3.13 -0.22 9.64
N SER A 7 -4.25 -0.88 9.91
CA SER A 7 -5.44 -0.80 9.05
C SER A 7 -6.20 0.49 9.28
N GLY A 8 -6.67 1.10 8.18
CA GLY A 8 -7.59 2.23 8.22
C GLY A 8 -9.06 1.79 8.12
N LYS A 9 -9.98 2.75 8.26
CA LYS A 9 -11.45 2.53 8.21
C LYS A 9 -11.96 1.80 6.96
N ASN A 10 -11.27 1.97 5.83
CA ASN A 10 -11.65 1.40 4.53
C ASN A 10 -10.87 0.12 4.18
N PHE A 11 -10.11 -0.43 5.14
CA PHE A 11 -9.14 -1.49 4.87
C PHE A 11 -9.77 -2.71 4.20
N LYS A 12 -10.91 -3.18 4.71
CA LYS A 12 -11.59 -4.37 4.20
C LYS A 12 -11.94 -4.26 2.70
N SER A 13 -12.43 -3.10 2.25
CA SER A 13 -12.77 -2.89 0.83
C SER A 13 -11.51 -2.96 -0.03
N HIS A 14 -10.50 -2.14 0.31
CA HIS A 14 -9.24 -2.11 -0.43
C HIS A 14 -8.52 -3.45 -0.43
N TYR A 15 -8.58 -4.22 0.66
CA TYR A 15 -8.06 -5.57 0.70
C TYR A 15 -8.74 -6.46 -0.35
N LEU A 16 -10.08 -6.48 -0.41
CA LEU A 16 -10.81 -7.31 -1.37
C LEU A 16 -10.53 -6.91 -2.82
N ASP A 17 -10.44 -5.60 -3.07
CA ASP A 17 -10.25 -5.05 -4.41
C ASP A 17 -8.80 -5.24 -4.92
N HIS A 18 -7.81 -5.18 -4.01
CA HIS A 18 -6.40 -5.07 -4.40
C HIS A 18 -5.52 -6.24 -3.93
N LYS A 19 -6.03 -7.22 -3.17
CA LYS A 19 -5.19 -8.34 -2.70
C LYS A 19 -4.44 -9.05 -3.83
N LYS A 20 -5.07 -9.18 -5.00
CA LYS A 20 -4.47 -9.83 -6.19
C LYS A 20 -3.17 -9.14 -6.65
N LEU A 21 -3.05 -7.82 -6.49
CA LEU A 21 -1.81 -7.10 -6.82
C LEU A 21 -0.65 -7.58 -5.95
N LEU A 22 -0.91 -7.72 -4.64
CA LEU A 22 0.09 -8.19 -3.69
C LEU A 22 0.38 -9.69 -3.88
N GLU A 23 -0.65 -10.49 -4.16
CA GLU A 23 -0.48 -11.92 -4.49
C GLU A 23 0.45 -12.11 -5.70
N ASN A 24 0.26 -11.31 -6.76
CA ASN A 24 1.11 -11.36 -7.95
C ASN A 24 2.55 -10.92 -7.67
N SER A 25 2.74 -9.93 -6.79
CA SER A 25 4.06 -9.43 -6.41
C SER A 25 4.83 -10.43 -5.52
N LEU A 26 4.13 -11.14 -4.62
CA LEU A 26 4.73 -12.05 -3.64
C LEU A 26 4.72 -13.52 -4.06
N GLY A 27 3.92 -13.89 -5.06
CA GLY A 27 3.69 -15.28 -5.44
C GLY A 27 2.91 -16.09 -4.39
N THR A 28 2.19 -15.43 -3.48
CA THR A 28 1.40 -16.09 -2.43
C THR A 28 -0.09 -15.80 -2.59
N LYS A 29 -0.96 -16.61 -1.98
CA LYS A 29 -2.41 -16.37 -1.96
C LYS A 29 -2.88 -15.90 -0.58
N TYR A 30 -3.86 -15.01 -0.58
CA TYR A 30 -4.56 -14.60 0.64
C TYR A 30 -5.95 -15.23 0.70
N LYS A 31 -6.36 -15.59 1.93
CA LYS A 31 -7.66 -16.18 2.22
C LYS A 31 -8.78 -15.12 2.15
N ASN A 32 -9.95 -15.48 2.65
CA ASN A 32 -11.01 -14.50 2.89
C ASN A 32 -10.59 -13.51 3.99
N TYR A 33 -11.25 -12.37 4.02
CA TYR A 33 -10.98 -11.34 5.00
C TYR A 33 -11.31 -11.83 6.43
N ASP A 34 -10.30 -11.85 7.29
CA ASP A 34 -10.38 -12.10 8.74
C ASP A 34 -9.20 -11.38 9.44
N ASP A 35 -9.12 -11.48 10.76
CA ASP A 35 -8.10 -10.79 11.55
C ASP A 35 -6.69 -11.32 11.26
N GLU A 36 -6.52 -12.65 11.15
CA GLU A 36 -5.23 -13.29 10.84
C GLU A 36 -4.71 -12.83 9.47
N THR A 37 -5.57 -12.84 8.46
CA THR A 37 -5.26 -12.41 7.10
C THR A 37 -4.95 -10.92 7.05
N THR A 38 -5.65 -10.10 7.84
CA THR A 38 -5.37 -8.67 7.96
C THR A 38 -3.98 -8.41 8.53
N THR A 39 -3.64 -9.07 9.65
CA THR A 39 -2.31 -8.97 10.26
C THR A 39 -1.22 -9.42 9.28
N ARG A 40 -1.41 -10.56 8.62
CA ARG A 40 -0.46 -11.06 7.62
C ARG A 40 -0.29 -10.10 6.45
N PHE A 41 -1.39 -9.58 5.90
CA PHE A 41 -1.37 -8.66 4.76
C PHE A 41 -0.61 -7.37 5.08
N LEU A 42 -0.87 -6.76 6.24
CA LEU A 42 -0.15 -5.57 6.70
C LEU A 42 1.34 -5.86 6.96
N SER A 43 1.67 -7.03 7.54
CA SER A 43 3.05 -7.46 7.75
C SER A 43 3.80 -7.65 6.43
N ASP A 44 3.18 -8.26 5.43
CA ASP A 44 3.77 -8.49 4.13
C ASP A 44 4.06 -7.16 3.41
N LEU A 45 3.12 -6.20 3.47
CA LEU A 45 3.32 -4.85 2.95
C LEU A 45 4.43 -4.08 3.67
N GLY A 46 4.49 -4.17 5.00
CA GLY A 46 5.58 -3.58 5.79
C GLY A 46 6.94 -4.18 5.42
N SER A 47 6.97 -5.50 5.16
CA SER A 47 8.18 -6.21 4.73
C SER A 47 8.64 -5.76 3.35
N LEU A 48 7.74 -5.44 2.41
CA LEU A 48 8.13 -4.87 1.12
C LEU A 48 8.92 -3.56 1.26
N ILE A 49 8.52 -2.71 2.21
CA ILE A 49 9.24 -1.46 2.52
C ILE A 49 10.58 -1.77 3.18
N ASN A 50 10.58 -2.62 4.21
CA ASN A 50 11.79 -2.96 4.98
C ASN A 50 12.85 -3.66 4.12
N ASP A 51 12.44 -4.55 3.22
CA ASP A 51 13.29 -5.28 2.29
C ASP A 51 13.81 -4.38 1.15
N GLY A 52 13.29 -3.15 1.02
CA GLY A 52 13.62 -2.23 -0.07
C GLY A 52 13.07 -2.65 -1.44
N LYS A 53 12.11 -3.59 -1.48
CA LYS A 53 11.39 -4.03 -2.68
C LYS A 53 10.50 -2.92 -3.23
N VAL A 54 9.96 -2.09 -2.35
CA VAL A 54 9.40 -0.78 -2.69
C VAL A 54 10.21 0.30 -1.98
N LYS A 55 10.44 1.43 -2.64
CA LYS A 55 11.24 2.54 -2.12
C LYS A 55 10.38 3.77 -1.97
N PHE A 56 10.60 4.52 -0.90
CA PHE A 56 9.96 5.83 -0.75
C PHE A 56 10.40 6.75 -1.90
N ILE A 57 9.43 7.35 -2.59
CA ILE A 57 9.69 8.25 -3.72
C ILE A 57 9.23 9.68 -3.46
N GLY A 58 8.48 9.93 -2.39
CA GLY A 58 8.01 11.26 -2.02
C GLY A 58 6.66 11.25 -1.33
N ASN A 59 6.25 12.44 -0.90
CA ASN A 59 4.92 12.71 -0.42
C ASN A 59 4.06 13.21 -1.58
N ALA A 60 2.82 12.71 -1.70
CA ALA A 60 1.93 13.11 -2.77
C ALA A 60 0.46 13.12 -2.33
N THR A 61 -0.36 13.83 -3.11
CA THR A 61 -1.81 13.81 -2.98
C THR A 61 -2.47 13.40 -4.30
N LEU A 62 -3.68 12.85 -4.23
CA LEU A 62 -4.48 12.50 -5.41
C LEU A 62 -5.41 13.63 -5.87
N LEU A 63 -5.61 14.66 -5.03
CA LEU A 63 -6.50 15.78 -5.30
C LEU A 63 -5.83 17.09 -4.80
N PRO A 64 -6.03 18.22 -5.49
CA PRO A 64 -5.60 19.52 -4.96
C PRO A 64 -6.16 19.75 -3.55
N ASN A 65 -5.30 20.10 -2.60
CA ASN A 65 -5.63 20.27 -1.16
C ASN A 65 -6.17 19.00 -0.46
N GLY A 66 -5.95 17.82 -1.05
CA GLY A 66 -6.30 16.53 -0.46
C GLY A 66 -5.35 16.10 0.65
N GLU A 67 -5.63 14.93 1.22
CA GLU A 67 -4.74 14.28 2.18
C GLU A 67 -3.40 13.92 1.50
N VAL A 68 -2.30 14.06 2.25
CA VAL A 68 -0.94 13.80 1.78
C VAL A 68 -0.49 12.43 2.27
N TYR A 69 -0.14 11.57 1.32
CA TYR A 69 0.33 10.21 1.56
C TYR A 69 1.83 10.11 1.28
N LYS A 70 2.52 9.27 2.06
CA LYS A 70 3.84 8.75 1.68
C LYS A 70 3.65 7.74 0.56
N VAL A 71 4.40 7.89 -0.53
CA VAL A 71 4.33 7.01 -1.70
C VAL A 71 5.60 6.18 -1.79
N TYR A 72 5.42 4.86 -1.92
CA TYR A 72 6.49 3.90 -2.16
C TYR A 72 6.25 3.20 -3.50
N ARG A 73 7.29 3.02 -4.31
CA ARG A 73 7.19 2.31 -5.59
C ARG A 73 8.26 1.25 -5.76
N GLY A 74 7.91 0.15 -6.42
CA GLY A 74 8.83 -0.92 -6.82
C GLY A 74 8.07 -2.20 -7.19
N ASN A 75 8.69 -3.07 -7.99
CA ASN A 75 8.12 -4.36 -8.41
C ASN A 75 6.68 -4.26 -8.99
N GLY A 76 6.39 -3.20 -9.75
CA GLY A 76 5.06 -2.95 -10.32
C GLY A 76 3.98 -2.54 -9.31
N LEU A 77 4.35 -2.33 -8.04
CA LEU A 77 3.45 -1.93 -6.96
C LEU A 77 3.74 -0.50 -6.50
N THR A 78 2.69 0.30 -6.39
CA THR A 78 2.70 1.54 -5.63
C THR A 78 1.97 1.31 -4.31
N LEU A 79 2.64 1.58 -3.20
CA LEU A 79 2.07 1.53 -1.85
C LEU A 79 1.91 2.94 -1.31
N THR A 80 0.76 3.22 -0.69
CA THR A 80 0.52 4.49 -0.01
C THR A 80 0.23 4.31 1.47
N THR A 81 0.84 5.16 2.29
CA THR A 81 0.57 5.24 3.72
C THR A 81 0.30 6.67 4.12
N LYS A 82 -0.50 6.88 5.17
CA LYS A 82 -0.57 8.15 5.88
C LYS A 82 0.76 8.43 6.59
N GLN A 83 0.91 9.67 7.06
CA GLN A 83 2.12 10.08 7.78
C GLN A 83 2.34 9.29 9.08
N ASN A 84 1.24 8.88 9.75
CA ASN A 84 1.22 8.08 10.97
C ASN A 84 1.44 6.56 10.76
N GLY A 85 1.63 6.09 9.52
CA GLY A 85 1.82 4.67 9.23
C GLY A 85 0.54 3.87 8.97
N GLU A 86 -0.63 4.51 8.98
CA GLU A 86 -1.88 3.87 8.52
C GLU A 86 -1.78 3.58 7.02
N TRP A 87 -2.04 2.33 6.65
CA TRP A 87 -2.11 1.94 5.25
C TRP A 87 -3.35 2.50 4.57
N HIS A 88 -3.18 3.01 3.35
CA HIS A 88 -4.29 3.53 2.56
C HIS A 88 -4.74 2.55 1.47
N THR A 89 -3.91 2.32 0.44
CA THR A 89 -4.22 1.36 -0.63
C THR A 89 -2.97 0.98 -1.43
N PRO A 90 -2.90 -0.23 -2.04
CA PRO A 90 -1.94 -0.55 -3.08
C PRO A 90 -2.53 -0.15 -4.45
N LEU A 91 -1.66 0.27 -5.37
CA LEU A 91 -2.00 0.54 -6.76
C LEU A 91 -1.01 -0.18 -7.67
N GLU A 92 -1.41 -0.45 -8.89
CA GLU A 92 -0.47 -0.84 -9.94
C GLU A 92 0.38 0.38 -10.33
N SER A 93 1.70 0.23 -10.31
CA SER A 93 2.61 1.31 -10.65
C SER A 93 2.50 1.69 -12.12
N GLY A 94 2.47 2.99 -12.38
CA GLY A 94 2.37 3.54 -13.72
C GLY A 94 0.96 3.50 -14.30
N GLU A 95 -0.06 3.04 -13.58
CA GLU A 95 -1.43 2.88 -14.12
C GLU A 95 -2.52 3.55 -13.29
N GLY A 96 -3.64 3.88 -13.93
CA GLY A 96 -4.84 4.39 -13.28
C GLY A 96 -4.60 5.58 -12.32
N LEU A 97 -4.89 5.38 -11.04
CA LEU A 97 -4.71 6.41 -10.01
C LEU A 97 -3.24 6.74 -9.71
N ASP A 98 -2.31 5.82 -9.98
CA ASP A 98 -0.88 6.07 -9.74
C ASP A 98 -0.34 7.22 -10.63
N LYS A 99 -0.90 7.37 -11.83
CA LYS A 99 -0.59 8.48 -12.75
C LYS A 99 -1.12 9.85 -12.27
N LYS A 100 -2.01 9.88 -11.27
CA LYS A 100 -2.65 11.11 -10.78
C LYS A 100 -1.98 11.73 -9.56
N PHE A 101 -0.93 11.10 -9.02
CA PHE A 101 -0.22 11.67 -7.88
C PHE A 101 0.40 13.02 -8.22
N ILE A 102 0.08 14.01 -7.39
CA ILE A 102 0.72 15.32 -7.37
C ILE A 102 1.74 15.28 -6.23
N PHE A 103 3.02 15.16 -6.59
CA PHE A 103 4.12 15.15 -5.63
C PHE A 103 4.38 16.57 -5.08
N GLN A 104 4.73 16.63 -3.79
CA GLN A 104 5.09 17.87 -3.09
C GLN A 104 6.60 18.06 -3.00
#